data_AF-A0A227J1V8-F1
#
_entry.id   AF-A0A227J1V8-F1
#
_cell.length_a   1.000
_cell.length_b   1.000
_cell.length_c   1.000
_cell.angle_alpha   90.00
_cell.angle_beta   90.00
_cell.angle_gamma   90.00
#
_symmetry.space_group_name_H-M   'P 1'
#
loop_
_entity.id
_entity.type
_entity.pdbx_description
1 polymer ?
#
loop_
_entity_poly.entity_id
_entity_poly.type
_entity_poly.pdbx_seq_one_letter_code
_entity_poly.pdbx_strand_id
1 'polypeptide(L)'
;TELPVDAVPVEEEQVITTETFVDSEHNAKNALDWNGVYKGTLPCADCAGIDVTLTLNQDGSYVLEQDYQDKEDGKFKSEGHFTWDENGSIVTLTDEDAP
;
A
#
# COMPACT_ATOMS: atom_id res chain seq x y z
N THR A 1 -34.03 43.22 34.29
CA THR A 1 -33.13 42.21 34.85
C THR A 1 -32.66 41.34 33.72
N GLU A 2 -31.41 41.56 33.36
CA GLU A 2 -30.62 40.89 32.33
C GLU A 2 -30.37 39.44 32.76
N LEU A 3 -30.53 38.49 31.84
CA LEU A 3 -29.96 37.14 31.95
C LEU A 3 -29.02 36.99 30.74
N PRO A 4 -27.76 36.62 30.95
CA PRO A 4 -26.70 36.80 29.96
C PRO A 4 -26.75 35.76 28.85
N VAL A 5 -26.34 36.23 27.66
CA VAL A 5 -26.00 35.44 26.48
C VAL A 5 -24.54 35.02 26.58
N ASP A 6 -24.26 33.85 27.14
CA ASP A 6 -22.98 33.14 26.93
C ASP A 6 -23.19 32.26 25.68
N ALA A 7 -22.66 32.50 24.46
CA ALA A 7 -21.27 32.75 24.05
C ALA A 7 -20.33 31.76 24.77
N VAL A 8 -19.77 30.71 24.16
CA VAL A 8 -18.98 30.63 22.92
C VAL A 8 -18.76 29.13 22.58
N PRO A 9 -18.47 28.78 21.32
CA PRO A 9 -18.13 27.41 20.92
C PRO A 9 -16.87 26.95 21.67
N VAL A 10 -16.89 25.72 22.18
CA VAL A 10 -15.68 25.05 22.66
C VAL A 10 -14.87 24.69 21.41
N GLU A 11 -14.04 25.62 20.97
CA GLU A 11 -12.96 25.34 20.04
C GLU A 11 -12.01 24.35 20.74
N GLU A 12 -11.92 23.12 20.21
CA GLU A 12 -10.90 22.17 20.64
C GLU A 12 -9.54 22.71 20.20
N GLU A 13 -8.90 23.45 21.09
CA GLU A 13 -7.55 23.95 20.92
C GLU A 13 -6.58 22.76 20.94
N GLN A 14 -6.25 22.25 19.76
CA GLN A 14 -5.27 21.19 19.56
C GLN A 14 -3.89 21.74 19.92
N VAL A 15 -3.37 21.33 21.08
CA VAL A 15 -2.02 21.66 21.55
C VAL A 15 -1.00 20.93 20.67
N ILE A 16 -0.42 21.62 19.69
CA ILE A 16 0.62 21.09 18.82
C ILE A 16 1.96 21.10 19.57
N THR A 17 2.28 19.99 20.24
CA THR A 17 3.66 19.68 20.64
C THR A 17 4.43 19.23 19.40
N THR A 18 5.67 19.70 19.23
CA THR A 18 6.59 19.35 18.14
C THR A 18 7.14 17.92 18.24
N GLU A 19 6.29 16.98 18.62
CA GLU A 19 6.48 15.55 18.48
C GLU A 19 5.17 15.08 17.86
N THR A 20 5.16 14.95 16.54
CA THR A 20 4.03 14.37 15.82
C THR A 20 3.84 12.97 16.40
N PHE A 21 2.84 12.79 17.25
CA PHE A 21 2.28 11.49 17.55
C PHE A 21 1.82 10.94 16.21
N VAL A 22 2.64 10.09 15.59
CA VAL A 22 2.26 9.38 14.39
C VAL A 22 1.16 8.44 14.85
N ASP A 23 -0.08 8.87 14.63
CA ASP A 23 -1.23 8.03 14.88
C ASP A 23 -1.07 6.78 14.01
N SER A 24 -0.79 5.65 14.66
CA SER A 24 -0.51 4.39 13.97
C SER A 24 -1.74 3.84 13.26
N GLU A 25 -2.93 4.41 13.50
CA GLU A 25 -4.17 4.04 12.83
C GLU A 25 -4.26 4.69 11.44
N HIS A 26 -3.59 5.83 11.23
CA HIS A 26 -3.51 6.54 9.94
C HIS A 26 -2.36 6.04 9.05
N ASN A 27 -2.55 4.90 8.38
CA ASN A 27 -1.60 4.33 7.42
C ASN A 27 -2.28 3.82 6.14
N ALA A 28 -1.48 3.46 5.12
CA ALA A 28 -1.99 3.00 3.82
C ALA A 28 -2.79 1.70 3.93
N LYS A 29 -2.36 0.76 4.77
CA LYS A 29 -3.06 -0.51 5.03
C LYS A 29 -4.50 -0.30 5.52
N ASN A 30 -4.73 0.71 6.36
CA ASN A 30 -6.03 0.99 6.97
C ASN A 30 -6.88 1.98 6.16
N ALA A 31 -6.25 2.91 5.43
CA ALA A 31 -6.95 4.01 4.76
C ALA A 31 -7.31 3.74 3.29
N LEU A 32 -6.62 2.81 2.63
CA LEU A 32 -6.82 2.52 1.21
C LEU A 32 -7.58 1.21 1.01
N ASP A 33 -8.41 1.16 -0.03
CA ASP A 33 -8.90 -0.09 -0.63
C ASP A 33 -7.79 -0.70 -1.49
N TRP A 34 -6.69 -1.12 -0.85
CA TRP A 34 -5.46 -1.58 -1.53
C TRP A 34 -5.60 -2.96 -2.19
N ASN A 35 -6.61 -3.75 -1.85
CA ASN A 35 -6.79 -5.05 -2.50
C ASN A 35 -7.24 -4.85 -3.94
N GLY A 36 -6.57 -5.49 -4.89
CA GLY A 36 -6.85 -5.27 -6.30
C GLY A 36 -5.79 -5.81 -7.24
N VAL A 37 -5.92 -5.43 -8.50
CA VAL A 37 -5.02 -5.84 -9.58
C VAL A 37 -4.18 -4.64 -10.02
N TYR A 38 -2.88 -4.77 -9.86
CA TYR A 38 -1.86 -3.81 -10.24
C TYR A 38 -1.18 -4.27 -11.51
N LYS A 39 -1.00 -3.36 -12.47
CA LYS A 39 -0.35 -3.65 -13.74
C LYS A 39 0.69 -2.61 -14.07
N GLY A 40 1.80 -3.05 -14.64
CA GLY A 40 2.86 -2.17 -15.13
C GLY A 40 3.92 -2.93 -15.89
N THR A 41 4.81 -2.20 -16.55
CA THR A 41 5.97 -2.76 -17.23
C THR A 41 7.22 -2.36 -16.47
N LEU A 42 7.95 -3.34 -15.94
CA LEU A 42 9.22 -3.11 -15.25
C LEU A 42 10.38 -3.09 -16.25
N PRO A 43 11.44 -2.29 -16.01
CA PRO A 43 12.63 -2.30 -16.85
C PRO A 43 13.34 -3.66 -16.76
N CYS A 44 13.85 -4.13 -17.89
CA CYS A 44 14.54 -5.41 -18.01
C CYS A 44 15.97 -5.19 -18.47
N ALA A 45 16.94 -5.91 -17.89
CA ALA A 45 18.35 -5.74 -18.25
C ALA A 45 18.66 -6.21 -19.69
N ASP A 46 18.06 -7.33 -20.10
CA ASP A 46 18.37 -8.05 -21.36
C ASP A 46 17.12 -8.34 -22.21
N CYS A 47 16.06 -7.55 -22.02
CA CYS A 47 14.82 -7.63 -22.79
C CYS A 47 14.13 -6.26 -22.86
N ALA A 48 13.07 -6.12 -23.66
CA ALA A 48 12.38 -4.84 -23.84
C ALA A 48 11.67 -4.35 -22.56
N GLY A 49 11.22 -5.29 -21.71
CA GLY A 49 10.53 -5.03 -20.47
C GLY A 49 9.91 -6.30 -19.89
N ILE A 50 9.41 -6.21 -18.67
CA ILE A 50 8.65 -7.28 -18.01
C ILE A 50 7.24 -6.75 -17.77
N ASP A 51 6.24 -7.27 -18.46
CA ASP A 51 4.86 -6.94 -18.15
C ASP A 51 4.43 -7.70 -16.90
N VAL A 52 4.06 -6.96 -15.87
CA VAL A 52 3.73 -7.47 -14.54
C VAL A 52 2.24 -7.26 -14.26
N THR A 53 1.58 -8.31 -13.80
CA THR A 53 0.26 -8.25 -13.18
C THR A 53 0.34 -8.81 -11.76
N LEU A 54 0.10 -7.97 -10.76
CA LEU A 54 0.09 -8.35 -9.35
C LEU A 54 -1.33 -8.23 -8.81
N THR A 55 -1.88 -9.32 -8.31
CA THR A 55 -3.16 -9.34 -7.58
C THR A 55 -2.87 -9.43 -6.09
N LEU A 56 -3.37 -8.48 -5.30
CA LEU A 56 -3.31 -8.52 -3.83
C LEU A 56 -4.71 -8.77 -3.25
N ASN A 57 -4.84 -9.80 -2.42
CA ASN A 57 -6.11 -10.17 -1.79
C ASN A 57 -6.16 -9.71 -0.32
N GLN A 58 -7.38 -9.50 0.20
CA GLN A 58 -7.62 -9.06 1.58
C GLN A 58 -7.15 -10.07 2.64
N ASP A 59 -7.07 -11.36 2.29
CA ASP A 59 -6.58 -12.42 3.17
C ASP A 59 -5.04 -12.46 3.28
N GLY A 60 -4.35 -11.53 2.63
CA GLY A 60 -2.88 -11.47 2.62
C GLY A 60 -2.24 -12.40 1.61
N SER A 61 -3.00 -13.02 0.71
CA SER A 61 -2.45 -13.77 -0.43
C SER A 61 -2.20 -12.87 -1.65
N TYR A 62 -1.27 -13.28 -2.51
CA TYR A 62 -1.03 -12.63 -3.79
C TYR A 62 -0.94 -13.64 -4.94
N VAL A 63 -1.16 -13.13 -6.15
CA VAL A 63 -0.81 -13.81 -7.41
C VAL A 63 0.00 -12.83 -8.25
N LEU A 64 1.20 -13.23 -8.66
CA LEU A 64 2.10 -12.44 -9.50
C LEU A 64 2.27 -13.15 -10.85
N GLU A 65 2.01 -12.44 -11.92
CA GLU A 65 2.22 -12.88 -13.30
C GLU A 65 3.23 -11.96 -13.96
N GLN A 66 4.24 -12.54 -14.60
CA GLN A 66 5.31 -11.83 -15.29
C GLN A 66 5.46 -12.35 -16.71
N ASP A 67 5.55 -11.43 -17.66
CA ASP A 67 5.77 -11.72 -19.08
C ASP A 67 7.01 -10.95 -19.54
N TYR A 68 8.14 -11.67 -19.62
CA TYR A 68 9.39 -11.14 -20.15
C TYR A 68 9.26 -10.99 -21.66
N GLN A 69 9.18 -9.75 -22.13
CA GLN A 69 8.99 -9.43 -23.54
C GLN A 69 10.13 -10.00 -24.40
N ASP A 70 9.79 -10.43 -25.61
CA ASP A 70 10.72 -11.03 -26.58
C ASP A 70 11.44 -12.32 -26.12
N LYS A 71 10.88 -13.03 -25.13
CA LYS A 71 11.34 -14.35 -24.69
C LYS A 71 10.26 -15.41 -24.95
N GLU A 72 10.62 -16.50 -25.63
CA GLU A 72 9.68 -17.56 -26.02
C GLU A 72 9.08 -18.30 -24.81
N ASP A 73 9.86 -18.49 -23.75
CA ASP A 73 9.45 -19.07 -22.45
C ASP A 73 9.44 -17.99 -21.33
N GLY A 74 9.07 -16.76 -21.67
CA GLY A 74 9.15 -15.60 -20.77
C GLY A 74 8.01 -15.45 -19.77
N LYS A 75 7.08 -16.42 -19.68
CA LYS A 75 5.88 -16.29 -18.85
C LYS A 75 6.03 -17.06 -17.54
N PHE A 76 5.94 -16.33 -16.43
CA PHE A 76 6.05 -16.88 -15.08
C PHE A 76 4.83 -16.51 -14.27
N LYS A 77 4.44 -17.41 -13.36
CA LYS A 77 3.38 -17.20 -12.40
C LYS A 77 3.82 -17.71 -11.03
N SER A 78 3.65 -16.89 -10.01
CA SER A 78 3.88 -17.23 -8.61
C SER A 78 2.68 -16.82 -7.76
N GLU A 79 2.50 -17.55 -6.66
CA GLU A 79 1.38 -17.39 -5.73
C GLU A 79 1.91 -17.61 -4.31
N GLY A 80 1.47 -16.77 -3.37
CA GLY A 80 1.99 -16.83 -2.01
C GLY A 80 1.29 -15.86 -1.08
N HIS A 81 2.00 -15.47 -0.02
CA HIS A 81 1.54 -14.49 0.96
C HIS A 81 2.43 -13.25 0.99
N PHE A 82 1.86 -12.12 1.39
CA PHE A 82 2.62 -10.90 1.61
C PHE A 82 2.44 -10.38 3.04
N THR A 83 3.42 -9.60 3.48
CA THR A 83 3.42 -8.98 4.80
C THR A 83 3.49 -7.47 4.67
N TRP A 84 2.90 -6.76 5.63
CA TRP A 84 3.06 -5.32 5.76
C TRP A 84 4.22 -5.01 6.69
N ASP A 85 4.97 -3.95 6.41
CA ASP A 85 5.94 -3.39 7.35
C ASP A 85 5.24 -2.84 8.61
N GLU A 86 6.03 -2.52 9.63
CA GLU A 86 5.52 -2.02 10.92
C GLU A 86 4.71 -0.72 10.77
N ASN A 87 4.99 0.09 9.75
CA ASN A 87 4.28 1.34 9.48
C ASN A 87 3.02 1.16 8.61
N GLY A 88 2.69 -0.06 8.18
CA GLY A 88 1.52 -0.34 7.34
C GLY A 88 1.55 0.41 6.00
N SER A 89 2.74 0.61 5.44
CA SER A 89 2.98 1.41 4.23
C SER A 89 3.61 0.62 3.09
N ILE A 90 4.37 -0.43 3.40
CA ILE A 90 5.09 -1.26 2.43
C ILE A 90 4.58 -2.69 2.53
N VAL A 91 4.31 -3.30 1.37
CA VAL A 91 4.05 -4.74 1.26
C VAL A 91 5.28 -5.46 0.72
N THR A 92 5.60 -6.61 1.31
CA THR A 92 6.67 -7.51 0.86
C THR A 92 6.05 -8.86 0.50
N LEU A 93 6.19 -9.27 -0.77
CA LEU A 93 5.81 -10.61 -1.21
C LEU A 93 6.81 -11.60 -0.61
N THR A 94 6.31 -12.61 0.10
CA THR A 94 7.16 -13.60 0.79
C THR A 94 7.62 -14.65 -0.21
N ASP A 95 8.86 -15.11 -0.06
CA ASP A 95 9.47 -16.17 -0.87
C ASP A 95 9.58 -15.87 -2.38
N GLU A 96 9.40 -14.61 -2.77
CA GLU A 96 9.64 -14.14 -4.14
C GLU A 96 11.00 -13.46 -4.24
N ASP A 97 11.78 -13.88 -5.22
CA ASP A 97 12.98 -13.15 -5.61
C ASP A 97 12.59 -11.88 -6.38
N ALA A 98 13.46 -10.86 -6.31
CA ALA A 98 13.28 -9.67 -7.12
C ALA A 98 13.34 -10.04 -8.62
N PRO A 99 12.44 -9.47 -9.45
CA PRO A 99 12.33 -9.79 -10.87
C PRO A 99 13.53 -9.38 -11.73
#